data_AF-A0A231VRH5-F1
#
_entry.id   AF-A0A231VRH5-F1
#
_cell.length_a   1.000
_cell.length_b   1.000
_cell.length_c   1.000
_cell.angle_alpha   90.00
_cell.angle_beta   90.00
_cell.angle_gamma   90.00
#
_symmetry.space_group_name_H-M   'P 1'
#
loop_
_entity.id
_entity.type
_entity.pdbx_description
1 polymer ?
#
loop_
_entity_poly.entity_id
_entity_poly.type
_entity_poly.pdbx_seq_one_letter_code
_entity_poly.pdbx_strand_id
1 'polypeptide(L)'
;MPLTKAQAKSLDILEVARSLGMEMKRKSHREYYWAEHDSFKIDTVKNTWHWYSQNLFGDTINLVQQMQNVSYKEAMVFLETGSFPEAKPVEEERKPFNYTLAPYEQPFVEARTYLKEIRGLSDDTIDFFLEKGVLAQAKRKDKEGVIEDVLVFKYLDKNQQLVGASLQGLVPDQERHPGKGYLKQIMYQSEAISGLNVSIGSPERLIVTEAPIDLMSYYELHKGELNDVRLVAMEGLKEGVLSHYVLEILQERGEIAMDERDYTKS
;
A
#
# COMPACT_ATOMS: atom_id res chain seq x y z
N MET A 1 34.99 16.33 16.56
CA MET A 1 34.28 17.34 15.76
C MET A 1 32.82 17.28 16.18
N PRO A 2 32.11 18.42 16.31
CA PRO A 2 30.71 18.41 16.70
C PRO A 2 29.86 17.66 15.66
N LEU A 3 28.86 16.91 16.13
CA LEU A 3 27.95 16.17 15.27
C LEU A 3 27.24 17.12 14.29
N THR A 4 27.40 16.89 12.98
CA THR A 4 26.71 17.69 11.96
C THR A 4 25.24 17.25 11.80
N LYS A 5 24.40 18.14 11.25
CA LYS A 5 23.00 17.81 10.93
C LYS A 5 22.87 16.58 10.02
N ALA A 6 23.76 16.43 9.04
CA ALA A 6 23.72 15.29 8.12
C ALA A 6 24.05 13.98 8.85
N GLN A 7 25.07 13.99 9.70
CA GLN A 7 25.43 12.83 10.53
C GLN A 7 24.34 12.49 11.55
N ALA A 8 23.73 13.51 12.19
CA ALA A 8 22.62 13.28 13.12
C ALA A 8 21.46 12.57 12.43
N LYS A 9 21.09 12.99 11.21
CA LYS A 9 20.05 12.36 10.38
C LYS A 9 20.39 10.93 9.93
N SER A 10 21.67 10.57 9.85
CA SER A 10 22.11 9.23 9.44
C SER A 10 22.28 8.25 10.60
N LEU A 11 22.10 8.68 11.85
CA LEU A 11 22.09 7.79 13.02
C LEU A 11 20.90 6.82 12.94
N ASP A 12 21.06 5.61 13.46
CA ASP A 12 20.02 4.58 13.45
C ASP A 12 18.80 5.03 14.27
N ILE A 13 17.72 5.38 13.58
CA ILE A 13 16.51 5.90 14.21
C ILE A 13 15.83 4.90 15.14
N LEU A 14 16.00 3.59 14.91
CA LEU A 14 15.43 2.56 15.76
C LEU A 14 16.17 2.50 17.10
N GLU A 15 17.50 2.64 17.08
CA GLU A 15 18.30 2.71 18.31
C GLU A 15 18.05 4.03 19.06
N VAL A 16 17.90 5.15 18.34
CA VAL A 16 17.47 6.43 18.95
C VAL A 16 16.11 6.26 19.64
N ALA A 17 15.10 5.70 18.97
CA ALA A 17 13.78 5.46 19.55
C ALA A 17 13.83 4.58 20.81
N ARG A 18 14.62 3.49 20.78
CA ARG A 18 14.80 2.61 21.94
C ARG A 18 15.45 3.33 23.12
N SER A 19 16.44 4.19 22.86
CA SER A 19 17.06 5.00 23.92
C SER A 19 16.12 6.02 24.55
N LEU A 20 15.08 6.43 23.82
CA LEU A 20 13.99 7.27 24.31
C LEU A 20 12.95 6.47 25.13
N GLY A 21 13.19 5.18 25.37
CA GLY A 21 12.28 4.30 26.11
C GLY A 21 11.11 3.77 25.28
N MET A 22 11.13 3.95 23.96
CA MET A 22 10.04 3.49 23.10
C MET A 22 10.14 1.97 22.88
N GLU A 23 9.11 1.22 23.31
CA GLU A 23 9.01 -0.21 23.04
C GLU A 23 8.63 -0.44 21.56
N MET A 24 9.63 -0.57 20.70
CA MET A 24 9.45 -0.77 19.26
C MET A 24 9.28 -2.24 18.90
N LYS A 25 8.11 -2.61 18.38
CA LYS A 25 7.79 -3.97 17.90
C LYS A 25 7.97 -4.06 16.38
N ARG A 26 8.61 -5.14 15.93
CA ARG A 26 8.85 -5.37 14.50
C ARG A 26 7.55 -5.76 13.79
N LYS A 27 7.26 -5.11 12.67
CA LYS A 27 6.12 -5.46 11.81
C LYS A 27 6.56 -6.10 10.50
N SER A 28 7.65 -5.63 9.91
CA SER A 28 8.23 -6.19 8.69
C SER A 28 9.76 -6.13 8.72
N HIS A 29 10.42 -6.48 7.61
CA HIS A 29 11.86 -6.31 7.52
C HIS A 29 12.30 -4.84 7.69
N ARG A 30 11.43 -3.93 7.27
CA ARG A 30 11.64 -2.47 7.16
C ARG A 30 10.90 -1.63 8.19
N GLU A 31 9.74 -2.11 8.67
CA GLU A 31 8.83 -1.31 9.50
C GLU A 31 8.76 -1.82 10.95
N TYR A 32 8.84 -0.89 11.90
CA TYR A 32 8.57 -1.09 13.32
C TYR A 32 7.42 -0.18 13.75
N TYR A 33 6.62 -0.59 14.72
CA TYR A 33 5.59 0.24 15.35
C TYR A 33 5.84 0.35 16.85
N TRP A 34 5.39 1.45 17.45
CA TRP A 34 5.49 1.63 18.90
C TRP A 34 4.36 0.87 19.60
N ALA A 35 4.69 0.05 20.60
CA ALA A 35 3.71 -0.78 21.30
C ALA A 35 2.56 0.02 21.95
N GLU A 36 2.85 1.23 22.44
CA GLU A 36 1.85 2.11 23.06
C GLU A 36 1.02 2.89 22.02
N HIS A 37 1.58 3.10 20.83
CA HIS A 37 0.97 3.88 19.76
C HIS A 37 1.16 3.18 18.41
N ASP A 38 0.22 2.31 18.03
CA ASP A 38 0.28 1.51 16.79
C ASP A 38 0.32 2.35 15.50
N SER A 39 -0.22 3.56 15.54
CA SER A 39 -0.15 4.57 14.48
C SER A 39 1.21 5.26 14.36
N PHE A 40 2.13 5.03 15.30
CA PHE A 40 3.52 5.47 15.20
C PHE A 40 4.36 4.39 14.53
N LYS A 41 5.05 4.73 13.44
CA LYS A 41 5.84 3.79 12.66
C LYS A 41 7.22 4.34 12.34
N ILE A 42 8.22 3.47 12.44
CA ILE A 42 9.59 3.70 11.99
C ILE A 42 9.83 2.89 10.73
N ASP A 43 10.38 3.55 9.71
CA ASP A 43 10.91 2.94 8.50
C ASP A 43 12.45 2.93 8.60
N THR A 44 13.02 1.76 8.87
CA THR A 44 14.47 1.61 9.09
C THR A 44 15.28 1.73 7.81
N VAL A 45 14.64 1.60 6.64
CA VAL A 45 15.31 1.76 5.34
C VAL A 45 15.40 3.25 4.99
N LYS A 46 14.31 4.00 5.17
CA LYS A 46 14.30 5.45 4.98
C LYS A 46 14.96 6.21 6.13
N ASN A 47 15.17 5.55 7.26
CA ASN A 47 15.63 6.14 8.51
C ASN A 47 14.75 7.31 8.98
N THR A 48 13.43 7.13 8.90
CA THR A 48 12.42 8.14 9.25
C THR A 48 11.28 7.55 10.06
N TRP A 49 10.54 8.39 10.76
CA TRP A 49 9.31 8.01 11.48
C TRP A 49 8.09 8.80 11.00
N HIS A 50 6.91 8.22 11.22
CA HIS A 50 5.62 8.86 10.99
C HIS A 50 4.62 8.47 12.08
N TRP A 51 3.95 9.46 12.66
CA TRP A 51 2.84 9.29 13.59
C TRP A 51 1.54 9.69 12.89
N TYR A 52 0.87 8.69 12.30
CA TYR A 52 -0.26 8.91 11.40
C TYR A 52 -1.45 9.61 12.07
N SER A 53 -1.75 9.27 13.32
CA SER A 53 -2.88 9.88 14.06
C SER A 53 -2.64 11.35 14.44
N GLN A 54 -1.38 11.80 14.49
CA GLN A 54 -1.01 13.18 14.80
C GLN A 54 -0.60 13.98 13.56
N ASN A 55 -0.52 13.33 12.40
CA ASN A 55 0.04 13.90 11.17
C ASN A 55 1.45 14.49 11.36
N LEU A 56 2.29 13.79 12.12
CA LEU A 56 3.69 14.17 12.38
C LEU A 56 4.65 13.19 11.72
N PHE A 57 5.80 13.68 11.27
CA PHE A 57 6.84 12.86 10.67
C PHE A 57 8.20 13.54 10.80
N GLY A 58 9.28 12.77 10.63
CA GLY A 58 10.62 13.35 10.58
C GLY A 58 11.74 12.34 10.65
N ASP A 59 12.94 12.88 10.85
CA ASP A 59 14.18 12.13 11.06
C ASP A 59 14.49 11.94 12.56
N THR A 60 15.68 11.45 12.87
CA THR A 60 16.20 11.25 14.22
C THR A 60 16.18 12.52 15.08
N ILE A 61 16.43 13.69 14.49
CA ILE A 61 16.42 14.97 15.22
C ILE A 61 15.00 15.30 15.60
N ASN A 62 14.08 15.22 14.63
CA ASN A 62 12.66 15.47 14.89
C ASN A 62 12.07 14.48 15.90
N LEU A 63 12.56 13.24 15.91
CA LEU A 63 12.14 12.23 16.87
C LEU A 63 12.45 12.68 18.30
N VAL A 64 13.70 13.07 18.57
CA VAL A 64 14.12 13.52 19.90
C VAL A 64 13.37 14.78 20.31
N GLN A 65 13.24 15.75 19.40
CA GLN A 65 12.46 16.96 19.65
C GLN A 65 11.02 16.63 20.05
N GLN A 66 10.37 15.72 19.32
CA GLN A 66 8.98 15.35 19.56
C GLN A 66 8.80 14.59 20.87
N MET A 67 9.65 13.59 21.13
CA MET A 67 9.46 12.69 22.28
C MET A 67 9.91 13.30 23.60
N GLN A 68 10.89 14.21 23.58
CA GLN A 68 11.34 14.92 24.78
C GLN A 68 10.79 16.35 24.91
N ASN A 69 10.08 16.85 23.88
CA ASN A 69 9.62 18.24 23.79
C ASN A 69 10.75 19.26 23.97
N VAL A 70 11.86 19.04 23.25
CA VAL A 70 13.09 19.84 23.34
C VAL A 70 13.39 20.63 22.08
N SER A 71 14.24 21.65 22.21
CA SER A 71 14.72 22.44 21.08
C SER A 71 15.66 21.63 20.17
N TYR A 72 15.87 22.10 18.94
CA TYR A 72 16.82 21.51 18.00
C TYR A 72 18.23 21.37 18.61
N LYS A 73 18.68 22.37 19.36
CA LYS A 73 20.02 22.38 19.97
C LYS A 73 20.16 21.26 21.01
N GLU A 74 19.15 21.09 21.86
CA GLU A 74 19.11 20.03 22.87
C GLU A 74 19.03 18.64 22.22
N ALA A 75 18.22 18.50 21.17
CA ALA A 75 18.15 17.25 20.40
C ALA A 75 19.50 16.87 19.77
N MET A 76 20.24 17.83 19.22
CA MET A 76 21.58 17.59 18.69
C MET A 76 22.56 17.13 19.79
N VAL A 77 22.49 17.73 20.98
CA VAL A 77 23.31 17.31 22.13
C VAL A 77 22.96 15.89 22.57
N PHE A 78 21.68 15.54 22.61
CA PHE A 78 21.25 14.17 22.91
C PHE A 78 21.82 13.16 21.90
N LEU A 79 21.70 13.45 20.60
CA LEU A 79 22.20 12.57 19.55
C LEU A 79 23.73 12.43 19.56
N GLU A 80 24.44 13.51 19.90
CA GLU A 80 25.89 13.50 20.03
C GLU A 80 26.36 12.71 21.27
N THR A 81 25.67 12.85 22.40
CA THR A 81 26.03 12.20 23.67
C THR A 81 25.63 10.72 23.72
N GLY A 82 24.53 10.35 23.05
CA GLY A 82 24.01 8.98 23.05
C GLY A 82 24.82 7.97 22.23
N SER A 83 25.76 8.44 21.39
CA SER A 83 26.67 7.59 20.59
C SER A 83 25.95 6.46 19.84
N PHE A 84 24.98 6.82 19.01
CA PHE A 84 24.22 5.88 18.19
C PHE A 84 25.03 5.37 16.99
N PRO A 85 24.83 4.12 16.54
CA PRO A 85 25.41 3.65 15.28
C PRO A 85 24.79 4.39 14.09
N GLU A 86 25.49 4.43 12.96
CA GLU A 86 24.88 4.86 11.70
C GLU A 86 23.85 3.82 11.23
N ALA A 87 22.75 4.30 10.66
CA ALA A 87 21.75 3.47 10.01
C ALA A 87 22.42 2.68 8.89
N LYS A 88 22.23 1.36 8.88
CA LYS A 88 22.74 0.52 7.78
C LYS A 88 21.89 0.81 6.54
N PRO A 89 22.46 1.33 5.44
CA PRO A 89 21.72 1.45 4.19
C PRO A 89 21.37 0.04 3.72
N VAL A 90 20.09 -0.32 3.81
CA VAL A 90 19.57 -1.51 3.17
C VAL A 90 19.06 -1.05 1.81
N GLU A 91 19.91 -1.14 0.79
CA GLU A 91 19.41 -1.15 -0.59
C GLU A 91 18.62 -2.46 -0.76
N GLU A 92 17.30 -2.39 -0.52
CA GLU A 92 16.42 -3.47 -0.93
C GLU A 92 16.30 -3.40 -2.45
N GLU A 93 16.99 -4.29 -3.16
CA GLU A 93 16.72 -4.53 -4.58
C GLU A 93 15.21 -4.84 -4.73
N ARG A 94 14.50 -3.97 -5.44
CA ARG A 94 13.08 -4.19 -5.75
C ARG A 94 12.96 -5.45 -6.61
N LYS A 95 12.46 -6.51 -6.00
CA LYS A 95 12.09 -7.74 -6.73
C LYS A 95 10.73 -7.53 -7.41
N PRO A 96 10.54 -8.10 -8.62
CA PRO A 96 9.24 -8.12 -9.27
C PRO A 96 8.16 -8.73 -8.38
N PHE A 97 6.91 -8.33 -8.59
CA PHE A 97 5.77 -8.93 -7.93
C PHE A 97 5.72 -10.44 -8.21
N ASN A 98 5.55 -11.23 -7.16
CA ASN A 98 5.32 -12.66 -7.26
C ASN A 98 3.94 -13.01 -6.71
N TYR A 99 3.03 -13.44 -7.57
CA TYR A 99 1.68 -13.79 -7.19
C TYR A 99 1.61 -15.18 -6.54
N THR A 100 1.95 -15.23 -5.25
CA THR A 100 2.05 -16.49 -4.48
C THR A 100 0.72 -17.21 -4.27
N LEU A 101 -0.42 -16.59 -4.58
CA LEU A 101 -1.74 -17.20 -4.44
C LEU A 101 -2.19 -17.98 -5.69
N ALA A 102 -1.48 -17.90 -6.81
CA ALA A 102 -1.86 -18.60 -8.05
C ALA A 102 -2.18 -20.11 -7.84
N PRO A 103 -1.39 -20.90 -7.09
CA PRO A 103 -1.68 -22.32 -6.87
C PRO A 103 -2.88 -22.59 -5.95
N TYR A 104 -3.37 -21.56 -5.26
CA TYR A 104 -4.44 -21.63 -4.27
C TYR A 104 -5.71 -20.91 -4.74
N GLU A 105 -5.75 -20.47 -6.01
CA GLU A 105 -6.98 -19.97 -6.61
C GLU A 105 -8.05 -21.06 -6.64
N GLN A 106 -9.29 -20.64 -6.44
CA GLN A 106 -10.46 -21.49 -6.30
C GLN A 106 -11.58 -21.03 -7.25
N PRO A 107 -12.59 -21.88 -7.51
CA PRO A 107 -13.81 -21.42 -8.15
C PRO A 107 -14.38 -20.18 -7.45
N PHE A 108 -14.86 -19.22 -8.22
CA PHE A 108 -15.32 -17.90 -7.74
C PHE A 108 -16.76 -17.98 -7.20
N VAL A 109 -17.00 -18.84 -6.20
CA VAL A 109 -18.33 -19.11 -5.65
C VAL A 109 -18.60 -18.20 -4.45
N GLU A 110 -17.79 -18.30 -3.40
CA GLU A 110 -17.94 -17.56 -2.16
C GLU A 110 -17.72 -16.06 -2.36
N ALA A 111 -16.75 -15.69 -3.19
CA ALA A 111 -16.48 -14.31 -3.56
C ALA A 111 -17.64 -13.70 -4.36
N ARG A 112 -18.28 -14.47 -5.24
CA ARG A 112 -19.50 -14.03 -5.95
C ARG A 112 -20.64 -13.81 -4.98
N THR A 113 -20.90 -14.77 -4.09
CA THR A 113 -21.93 -14.63 -3.05
C THR A 113 -21.69 -13.38 -2.20
N TYR A 114 -20.46 -13.15 -1.76
CA TYR A 114 -20.10 -11.93 -1.03
C TYR A 114 -20.38 -10.65 -1.82
N LEU A 115 -19.91 -10.56 -3.08
CA LEU A 115 -20.11 -9.37 -3.91
C LEU A 115 -21.59 -9.12 -4.22
N LYS A 116 -22.36 -10.18 -4.43
CA LYS A 116 -23.78 -10.09 -4.78
C LYS A 116 -24.67 -9.83 -3.57
N GLU A 117 -24.59 -10.67 -2.56
CA GLU A 117 -25.52 -10.67 -1.42
C GLU A 117 -25.11 -9.66 -0.35
N ILE A 118 -23.81 -9.45 -0.14
CA ILE A 118 -23.31 -8.52 0.89
C ILE A 118 -23.00 -7.14 0.32
N ARG A 119 -22.42 -7.07 -0.88
CA ARG A 119 -22.07 -5.79 -1.52
C ARG A 119 -23.11 -5.27 -2.52
N GLY A 120 -24.14 -6.06 -2.84
CA GLY A 120 -25.26 -5.63 -3.67
C GLY A 120 -24.94 -5.46 -5.16
N LEU A 121 -23.88 -6.12 -5.66
CA LEU A 121 -23.50 -6.05 -7.07
C LEU A 121 -24.28 -7.06 -7.91
N SER A 122 -24.67 -6.67 -9.13
CA SER A 122 -25.33 -7.57 -10.09
C SER A 122 -24.36 -8.60 -10.66
N ASP A 123 -24.89 -9.73 -11.16
CA ASP A 123 -24.07 -10.73 -11.87
C ASP A 123 -23.37 -10.10 -13.07
N ASP A 124 -24.05 -9.26 -13.86
CA ASP A 124 -23.45 -8.55 -15.01
C ASP A 124 -22.22 -7.72 -14.61
N THR A 125 -22.27 -7.04 -13.47
CA THR A 125 -21.12 -6.28 -12.96
C THR A 125 -19.99 -7.21 -12.53
N ILE A 126 -20.30 -8.27 -11.79
CA ILE A 126 -19.28 -9.24 -11.34
C ILE A 126 -18.61 -9.91 -12.55
N ASP A 127 -19.41 -10.30 -13.54
CA ASP A 127 -18.97 -10.94 -14.78
C ASP A 127 -18.06 -10.02 -15.59
N PHE A 128 -18.42 -8.74 -15.74
CA PHE A 128 -17.56 -7.75 -16.39
C PHE A 128 -16.14 -7.70 -15.78
N PHE A 129 -16.02 -7.63 -14.45
CA PHE A 129 -14.70 -7.58 -13.81
C PHE A 129 -13.96 -8.93 -13.83
N LEU A 130 -14.69 -10.06 -13.85
CA LEU A 130 -14.09 -11.38 -14.08
C LEU A 130 -13.54 -11.54 -15.50
N GLU A 131 -14.29 -11.10 -16.52
CA GLU A 131 -13.89 -11.12 -17.93
C GLU A 131 -12.65 -10.25 -18.18
N LYS A 132 -12.51 -9.14 -17.44
CA LYS A 132 -11.31 -8.30 -17.45
C LYS A 132 -10.11 -8.95 -16.75
N GLY A 133 -10.28 -10.12 -16.13
CA GLY A 133 -9.21 -10.87 -15.47
C GLY A 133 -8.72 -10.24 -14.16
N VAL A 134 -9.44 -9.26 -13.61
CA VAL A 134 -9.01 -8.51 -12.42
C VAL A 134 -9.53 -9.08 -11.10
N LEU A 135 -10.41 -10.08 -11.14
CA LEU A 135 -10.93 -10.76 -9.96
C LEU A 135 -10.47 -12.22 -9.90
N ALA A 136 -10.19 -12.71 -8.69
CA ALA A 136 -10.05 -14.13 -8.40
C ALA A 136 -10.49 -14.42 -6.96
N GLN A 137 -10.68 -15.69 -6.64
CA GLN A 137 -10.85 -16.15 -5.26
C GLN A 137 -9.69 -17.08 -4.92
N ALA A 138 -9.15 -16.99 -3.72
CA ALA A 138 -8.07 -17.87 -3.30
C ALA A 138 -8.15 -18.22 -1.80
N LYS A 139 -7.51 -19.32 -1.41
CA LYS A 139 -7.21 -19.61 0.00
C LYS A 139 -5.91 -18.93 0.40
N ARG A 140 -6.01 -18.02 1.36
CA ARG A 140 -4.85 -17.37 1.99
C ARG A 140 -4.53 -18.08 3.30
N LYS A 141 -3.24 -18.31 3.57
CA LYS A 141 -2.73 -18.73 4.87
C LYS A 141 -1.89 -17.60 5.49
N ASP A 142 -2.18 -17.19 6.71
CA ASP A 142 -1.34 -16.23 7.44
C ASP A 142 -0.13 -16.89 8.14
N LYS A 143 0.64 -16.07 8.88
CA LYS A 143 1.87 -16.52 9.54
C LYS A 143 1.57 -17.45 10.72
N GLU A 144 0.42 -17.25 11.35
CA GLU A 144 -0.11 -18.03 12.47
C GLU A 144 -0.74 -19.34 11.98
N GLY A 145 -0.89 -19.49 10.66
CA GLY A 145 -1.34 -20.68 9.99
C GLY A 145 -2.85 -20.75 9.77
N VAL A 146 -3.57 -19.66 10.06
CA VAL A 146 -5.00 -19.55 9.81
C VAL A 146 -5.25 -19.45 8.32
N ILE A 147 -6.24 -20.22 7.85
CA ILE A 147 -6.65 -20.26 6.45
C ILE A 147 -8.00 -19.56 6.33
N GLU A 148 -8.10 -18.65 5.36
CA GLU A 148 -9.33 -17.92 5.05
C GLU A 148 -9.51 -17.79 3.53
N ASP A 149 -10.78 -17.77 3.09
CA ASP A 149 -11.13 -17.48 1.72
C ASP A 149 -11.11 -15.96 1.48
N VAL A 150 -10.42 -15.55 0.42
CA VAL A 150 -10.24 -14.14 0.07
C VAL A 150 -10.66 -13.88 -1.36
N LEU A 151 -11.31 -12.73 -1.57
CA LEU A 151 -11.43 -12.08 -2.87
C LEU A 151 -10.10 -11.39 -3.19
N VAL A 152 -9.54 -11.70 -4.34
CA VAL A 152 -8.32 -11.12 -4.89
C VAL A 152 -8.68 -10.10 -5.96
N PHE A 153 -8.21 -8.87 -5.80
CA PHE A 153 -8.24 -7.82 -6.81
C PHE A 153 -6.86 -7.69 -7.43
N LYS A 154 -6.71 -8.07 -8.70
CA LYS A 154 -5.44 -8.10 -9.44
C LYS A 154 -5.14 -6.73 -10.06
N TYR A 155 -3.87 -6.34 -10.05
CA TYR A 155 -3.39 -5.11 -10.70
C TYR A 155 -2.67 -5.52 -11.98
N LEU A 156 -3.22 -5.14 -13.11
CA LEU A 156 -2.62 -5.40 -14.42
C LEU A 156 -1.96 -4.12 -14.92
N ASP A 157 -0.73 -4.22 -15.41
CA ASP A 157 -0.06 -3.14 -16.11
C ASP A 157 -0.62 -2.98 -17.55
N LYS A 158 -0.13 -1.98 -18.28
CA LYS A 158 -0.50 -1.75 -19.68
C LYS A 158 -0.26 -2.95 -20.60
N ASN A 159 0.66 -3.85 -20.25
CA ASN A 159 0.99 -5.06 -21.00
C ASN A 159 0.18 -6.29 -20.53
N GLN A 160 -0.81 -6.09 -19.66
CA GLN A 160 -1.60 -7.15 -19.02
C GLN A 160 -0.78 -8.08 -18.12
N GLN A 161 0.37 -7.63 -17.64
CA GLN A 161 1.17 -8.34 -16.65
C GLN A 161 0.64 -8.05 -15.25
N LEU A 162 0.58 -9.10 -14.43
CA LEU A 162 0.16 -8.99 -13.04
C LEU A 162 1.30 -8.39 -12.20
N VAL A 163 1.10 -7.15 -11.73
CA VAL A 163 2.11 -6.36 -10.99
C VAL A 163 1.76 -6.12 -9.53
N GLY A 164 0.60 -6.58 -9.09
CA GLY A 164 0.20 -6.51 -7.69
C GLY A 164 -1.19 -7.09 -7.46
N ALA A 165 -1.59 -7.15 -6.20
CA ALA A 165 -2.96 -7.49 -5.84
C ALA A 165 -3.34 -7.00 -4.44
N SER A 166 -4.64 -6.73 -4.22
CA SER A 166 -5.24 -6.58 -2.89
C SER A 166 -6.19 -7.73 -2.57
N LEU A 167 -6.37 -7.96 -1.27
CA LEU A 167 -7.13 -9.06 -0.70
C LEU A 167 -8.22 -8.49 0.20
N GLN A 168 -9.42 -9.00 0.02
CA GLN A 168 -10.59 -8.76 0.87
C GLN A 168 -11.07 -10.09 1.44
N GLY A 169 -11.10 -10.19 2.77
CA GLY A 169 -11.70 -11.35 3.44
C GLY A 169 -13.20 -11.42 3.18
N LEU A 170 -13.72 -12.63 3.03
CA LEU A 170 -15.15 -12.86 2.72
C LEU A 170 -16.02 -13.02 3.97
N VAL A 171 -15.41 -13.37 5.10
CA VAL A 171 -16.07 -13.59 6.39
C VAL A 171 -15.67 -12.47 7.36
N PRO A 172 -16.64 -11.84 8.07
CA PRO A 172 -16.32 -10.83 9.07
C PRO A 172 -15.64 -11.46 10.29
N ASP A 173 -14.61 -10.80 10.80
CA ASP A 173 -13.86 -11.22 11.98
C ASP A 173 -13.32 -9.98 12.69
N GLN A 174 -14.10 -9.47 13.66
CA GLN A 174 -13.76 -8.26 14.40
C GLN A 174 -12.61 -8.48 15.39
N GLU A 175 -12.43 -9.70 15.88
CA GLU A 175 -11.35 -10.05 16.81
C GLU A 175 -9.99 -10.03 16.09
N ARG A 176 -9.92 -10.61 14.87
CA ARG A 176 -8.69 -10.62 14.06
C ARG A 176 -8.49 -9.35 13.25
N HIS A 177 -9.55 -8.59 12.96
CA HIS A 177 -9.49 -7.36 12.18
C HIS A 177 -10.16 -6.16 12.89
N PRO A 178 -9.65 -5.76 14.07
CA PRO A 178 -10.23 -4.67 14.84
C PRO A 178 -10.30 -3.38 14.01
N GLY A 179 -11.45 -2.71 14.06
CA GLY A 179 -11.74 -1.47 13.32
C GLY A 179 -12.08 -1.65 11.84
N LYS A 180 -11.67 -2.75 11.20
CA LYS A 180 -11.94 -3.02 9.77
C LYS A 180 -13.05 -4.04 9.55
N GLY A 181 -13.28 -4.94 10.51
CA GLY A 181 -14.27 -6.02 10.46
C GLY A 181 -13.94 -7.16 9.48
N TYR A 182 -13.04 -6.93 8.53
CA TYR A 182 -12.60 -7.91 7.54
C TYR A 182 -11.11 -7.80 7.29
N LEU A 183 -10.51 -8.88 6.77
CA LEU A 183 -9.17 -8.80 6.18
C LEU A 183 -9.19 -7.77 5.04
N LYS A 184 -8.29 -6.79 5.13
CA LYS A 184 -7.95 -5.87 4.04
C LYS A 184 -6.44 -5.77 3.95
N GLN A 185 -5.86 -6.29 2.87
CA GLN A 185 -4.41 -6.42 2.74
C GLN A 185 -3.96 -6.24 1.28
N ILE A 186 -2.88 -5.50 1.06
CA ILE A 186 -2.15 -5.48 -0.22
C ILE A 186 -1.09 -6.60 -0.18
N MET A 187 -0.97 -7.39 -1.25
CA MET A 187 0.04 -8.44 -1.35
C MET A 187 1.45 -7.84 -1.37
N TYR A 188 2.38 -8.54 -0.72
CA TYR A 188 3.78 -8.12 -0.67
C TYR A 188 4.37 -7.97 -2.08
N GLN A 189 5.26 -6.99 -2.28
CA GLN A 189 5.86 -6.65 -3.58
C GLN A 189 4.89 -6.17 -4.67
N SER A 190 3.62 -5.89 -4.34
CA SER A 190 2.75 -5.16 -5.28
C SER A 190 3.36 -3.81 -5.62
N GLU A 191 3.32 -3.41 -6.88
CA GLU A 191 3.80 -2.11 -7.32
C GLU A 191 3.06 -0.97 -6.61
N ALA A 192 3.84 -0.04 -6.06
CA ALA A 192 3.30 1.01 -5.18
C ALA A 192 2.46 2.07 -5.92
N ILE A 193 2.67 2.21 -7.22
CA ILE A 193 1.98 3.17 -8.10
C ILE A 193 0.86 2.51 -8.93
N SER A 194 0.55 1.25 -8.64
CA SER A 194 -0.43 0.45 -9.39
C SER A 194 -1.60 0.08 -8.48
N GLY A 195 -2.77 -0.12 -9.09
CA GLY A 195 -3.99 -0.55 -8.42
C GLY A 195 -4.89 -1.33 -9.37
N LEU A 196 -6.03 -1.82 -8.88
CA LEU A 196 -7.01 -2.44 -9.77
C LEU A 196 -7.48 -1.38 -10.76
N ASN A 197 -7.37 -1.68 -12.05
CA ASN A 197 -7.78 -0.78 -13.11
C ASN A 197 -8.47 -1.55 -14.24
N VAL A 198 -9.43 -0.91 -14.89
CA VAL A 198 -10.17 -1.44 -16.04
C VAL A 198 -10.45 -0.33 -17.03
N SER A 199 -10.11 -0.56 -18.30
CA SER A 199 -10.45 0.34 -19.41
C SER A 199 -11.72 -0.10 -20.13
N ILE A 200 -12.56 0.87 -20.48
CA ILE A 200 -13.76 0.76 -21.31
C ILE A 200 -13.56 1.65 -22.53
N GLY A 201 -13.69 1.09 -23.73
CA GLY A 201 -13.43 1.82 -24.98
C GLY A 201 -11.97 2.25 -25.11
N SER A 202 -11.75 3.47 -25.61
CA SER A 202 -10.45 4.13 -25.70
C SER A 202 -10.37 5.23 -24.64
N PRO A 203 -9.75 5.02 -23.48
CA PRO A 203 -9.82 5.96 -22.35
C PRO A 203 -9.39 7.39 -22.67
N GLU A 204 -10.30 8.34 -22.49
CA GLU A 204 -10.02 9.79 -22.56
C GLU A 204 -10.02 10.46 -21.19
N ARG A 205 -10.52 9.76 -20.18
CA ARG A 205 -10.67 10.24 -18.80
C ARG A 205 -10.46 9.14 -17.78
N LEU A 206 -10.18 9.55 -16.54
CA LEU A 206 -10.09 8.69 -15.37
C LEU A 206 -11.30 8.86 -14.46
N ILE A 207 -11.73 7.75 -13.88
CA ILE A 207 -12.56 7.76 -12.67
C ILE A 207 -11.80 6.99 -11.61
N VAL A 208 -11.61 7.62 -10.47
CA VAL A 208 -10.72 7.13 -9.43
C VAL A 208 -11.47 7.00 -8.11
N THR A 209 -11.34 5.85 -7.47
CA THR A 209 -11.95 5.55 -6.16
C THR A 209 -10.89 5.10 -5.15
N GLU A 210 -11.26 5.12 -3.87
CA GLU A 210 -10.34 4.74 -2.80
C GLU A 210 -10.01 3.24 -2.83
N ALA A 211 -11.02 2.38 -3.04
CA ALA A 211 -10.87 0.92 -3.03
C ALA A 211 -11.58 0.22 -4.21
N PRO A 212 -11.22 -1.04 -4.51
CA PRO A 212 -11.82 -1.81 -5.61
C PRO A 212 -13.33 -1.98 -5.51
N ILE A 213 -13.86 -2.21 -4.31
CA ILE A 213 -15.31 -2.38 -4.15
C ILE A 213 -16.04 -1.07 -4.42
N ASP A 214 -15.48 0.07 -4.02
CA ASP A 214 -16.06 1.38 -4.35
C ASP A 214 -16.05 1.61 -5.88
N LEU A 215 -15.00 1.14 -6.57
CA LEU A 215 -14.92 1.19 -8.04
C LEU A 215 -16.01 0.34 -8.71
N MET A 216 -16.19 -0.90 -8.22
CA MET A 216 -17.22 -1.80 -8.72
C MET A 216 -18.63 -1.28 -8.43
N SER A 217 -18.86 -0.68 -7.26
CA SER A 217 -20.12 -0.01 -6.92
C SER A 217 -20.39 1.21 -7.80
N TYR A 218 -19.37 2.01 -8.09
CA TYR A 218 -19.49 3.12 -9.04
C TYR A 218 -19.84 2.59 -10.44
N TYR A 219 -19.18 1.53 -10.89
CA TYR A 219 -19.52 0.88 -12.16
C TYR A 219 -20.96 0.37 -12.18
N GLU A 220 -21.43 -0.32 -11.14
CA GLU A 220 -22.82 -0.81 -11.06
C GLU A 220 -23.84 0.31 -11.30
N LEU A 221 -23.64 1.48 -10.69
CA LEU A 221 -24.53 2.62 -10.79
C LEU A 221 -24.49 3.33 -12.14
N HIS A 222 -23.35 3.29 -12.84
CA HIS A 222 -23.10 4.13 -14.01
C HIS A 222 -22.78 3.37 -15.30
N LYS A 223 -22.74 2.03 -15.30
CA LYS A 223 -22.30 1.19 -16.43
C LYS A 223 -23.00 1.47 -17.77
N GLY A 224 -24.23 2.01 -17.76
CA GLY A 224 -24.94 2.41 -18.98
C GLY A 224 -24.41 3.69 -19.66
N GLU A 225 -23.60 4.48 -18.95
CA GLU A 225 -23.10 5.78 -19.40
C GLU A 225 -21.56 5.81 -19.55
N LEU A 226 -20.88 4.77 -19.08
CA LEU A 226 -19.42 4.68 -19.12
C LEU A 226 -18.93 4.32 -20.52
N ASN A 227 -18.29 5.30 -21.17
CA ASN A 227 -17.62 5.15 -22.44
C ASN A 227 -16.25 5.84 -22.34
N ASP A 228 -15.27 5.29 -23.06
CA ASP A 228 -13.93 5.87 -23.24
C ASP A 228 -13.32 6.35 -21.92
N VAL A 229 -13.27 5.44 -20.94
CA VAL A 229 -12.88 5.73 -19.56
C VAL A 229 -12.03 4.61 -18.96
N ARG A 230 -11.06 4.98 -18.14
CA ARG A 230 -10.33 4.06 -17.27
C ARG A 230 -10.76 4.25 -15.82
N LEU A 231 -11.23 3.15 -15.25
CA LEU A 231 -11.65 3.03 -13.86
C LEU A 231 -10.42 2.58 -13.06
N VAL A 232 -10.10 3.27 -11.96
CA VAL A 232 -8.92 2.98 -11.12
C VAL A 232 -9.28 2.98 -9.63
N ALA A 233 -8.88 1.94 -8.92
CA ALA A 233 -8.88 1.91 -7.46
C ALA A 233 -7.46 2.20 -6.91
N MET A 234 -7.33 3.17 -6.01
CA MET A 234 -6.03 3.66 -5.54
C MET A 234 -5.41 2.85 -4.39
N GLU A 235 -6.20 1.97 -3.75
CA GLU A 235 -5.80 1.22 -2.56
C GLU A 235 -5.44 2.16 -1.39
N GLY A 236 -6.34 3.13 -1.13
CA GLY A 236 -6.14 4.25 -0.23
C GLY A 236 -5.63 5.52 -0.93
N LEU A 237 -5.42 6.59 -0.17
CA LEU A 237 -4.94 7.87 -0.73
C LEU A 237 -3.47 7.78 -1.16
N LYS A 238 -3.22 7.39 -2.42
CA LYS A 238 -1.88 7.30 -3.04
C LYS A 238 -1.77 8.17 -4.29
N GLU A 239 -1.33 9.41 -4.13
CA GLU A 239 -1.19 10.38 -5.23
C GLU A 239 -0.32 9.87 -6.41
N GLY A 240 0.65 9.00 -6.13
CA GLY A 240 1.49 8.36 -7.15
C GLY A 240 0.70 7.47 -8.11
N VAL A 241 -0.37 6.82 -7.64
CA VAL A 241 -1.23 5.98 -8.49
C VAL A 241 -2.01 6.85 -9.47
N LEU A 242 -2.60 7.95 -9.00
CA LEU A 242 -3.29 8.90 -9.88
C LEU A 242 -2.33 9.46 -10.94
N SER A 243 -1.15 9.91 -10.51
CA SER A 243 -0.14 10.46 -11.42
C SER A 243 0.28 9.45 -12.48
N HIS A 244 0.48 8.19 -12.09
CA HIS A 244 0.82 7.10 -13.01
C HIS A 244 -0.23 6.90 -14.10
N TYR A 245 -1.52 6.74 -13.73
CA TYR A 245 -2.57 6.51 -14.72
C TYR A 245 -2.92 7.74 -15.56
N VAL A 246 -2.71 8.96 -15.05
CA VAL A 246 -2.82 10.19 -15.86
C VAL A 246 -1.76 10.17 -16.96
N LEU A 247 -0.50 9.90 -16.60
CA LEU A 247 0.60 9.81 -17.57
C LEU A 247 0.35 8.69 -18.59
N GLU A 248 -0.17 7.54 -18.15
CA GLU A 248 -0.45 6.41 -19.02
C GLU A 248 -1.51 6.75 -20.07
N ILE A 249 -2.64 7.38 -19.70
CA ILE A 249 -3.65 7.83 -20.67
C ILE A 249 -3.08 8.85 -21.66
N LEU A 250 -2.29 9.82 -21.19
CA LEU A 250 -1.67 10.82 -22.07
C LEU A 250 -0.69 10.17 -23.07
N GLN A 251 0.03 9.12 -22.65
CA GLN A 251 0.90 8.33 -23.53
C GLN A 251 0.09 7.53 -24.55
N GLU A 252 -0.98 6.86 -24.13
CA GLU A 252 -1.86 6.09 -25.01
C GLU A 252 -2.52 6.96 -26.08
N ARG A 253 -2.83 8.22 -25.75
CA ARG A 253 -3.35 9.23 -26.68
C ARG A 253 -2.27 9.87 -27.56
N GLY A 254 -1.00 9.59 -27.31
CA GLY A 254 0.13 10.18 -28.03
C GLY A 254 0.38 11.66 -27.73
N GLU A 255 -0.16 12.19 -26.63
CA GLU A 255 -0.01 13.60 -26.23
C GLU A 255 1.33 13.87 -25.56
N ILE A 256 1.90 12.84 -24.94
CA ILE A 256 3.26 12.87 -24.40
C ILE A 256 4.04 11.70 -24.98
N ALA A 257 5.34 11.89 -25.14
CA ALA A 257 6.21 10.82 -25.63
C ALA A 257 6.11 9.60 -24.71
N MET A 258 6.09 8.41 -25.32
CA MET A 258 6.25 7.16 -24.59
C MET A 258 7.62 7.18 -23.93
N ASP A 259 7.61 7.24 -22.62
CA ASP A 259 8.81 7.14 -21.82
C ASP A 259 8.90 5.69 -21.33
N GLU A 260 9.78 4.91 -21.96
CA GLU A 260 10.02 3.50 -21.62
C GLU A 260 10.78 3.33 -20.30
N ARG A 261 11.06 4.42 -19.56
CA ARG A 261 11.71 4.33 -18.26
C ARG A 261 10.87 3.49 -17.30
N ASP A 262 11.45 2.37 -16.89
CA ASP A 262 10.93 1.49 -15.86
C ASP A 262 11.08 2.16 -14.50
N TYR A 263 10.05 2.90 -14.08
CA TYR A 263 9.99 3.60 -12.78
C TYR A 263 10.02 2.64 -11.58
N THR A 264 10.01 1.32 -11.82
CA THR A 264 10.20 0.31 -10.77
C THR A 264 11.68 0.00 -10.53
N LYS A 265 12.57 0.35 -11.46
CA LYS A 265 14.03 0.24 -11.37
C LYS A 265 14.66 1.58 -10.97
N SER A 266 14.77 1.81 -9.67
CA SER A 266 15.61 2.85 -9.07
C SER A 266 16.37 2.27 -7.90
#